data_AF-A0A6I3M0V0-F1
#
_entry.id   AF-A0A6I3M0V0-F1
#
_cell.length_a   1.000
_cell.length_b   1.000
_cell.length_c   1.000
_cell.angle_alpha   90.00
_cell.angle_beta   90.00
_cell.angle_gamma   90.00
#
_symmetry.space_group_name_H-M   'P 1'
#
loop_
_entity.id
_entity.type
_entity.pdbx_description
1 polymer ?
#
loop_
_entity_poly.entity_id
_entity_poly.type
_entity_poly.pdbx_seq_one_letter_code
_entity_poly.pdbx_strand_id
1 'polypeptide(L)'
;MARRIELEVDYDNPDAPGFYTNFDNYGAILYYAYTVNQTLALELYKAMVSEYYYKLETGIPLEGLTDENLNVYLPLSDLPHVIAFIDNQILPSLQLLPLTLDLTNKWKIGNSFDAFLMNQGSFFNHFSIDNIEQKGYTVKYFIASFTQLRDFLEDVRIKNTTYTVSII
;
A
#
# COMPACT_ATOMS: atom_id res chain seq x y z
N MET A 1 -9.55 16.54 -7.53
CA MET A 1 -9.92 15.65 -6.42
C MET A 1 -8.75 14.67 -6.26
N ALA A 2 -8.22 14.48 -5.06
CA ALA A 2 -7.13 13.53 -4.86
C ALA A 2 -7.67 12.10 -5.01
N ARG A 3 -7.00 11.26 -5.79
CA ARG A 3 -7.39 9.85 -5.96
C ARG A 3 -7.26 9.11 -4.64
N ARG A 4 -8.24 8.28 -4.30
CA ARG A 4 -8.26 7.44 -3.09
C ARG A 4 -8.09 5.98 -3.48
N ILE A 5 -7.40 5.23 -2.63
CA ILE A 5 -7.30 3.78 -2.69
C ILE A 5 -8.11 3.23 -1.54
N GLU A 6 -9.01 2.31 -1.87
CA GLU A 6 -9.88 1.66 -0.90
C GLU A 6 -9.70 0.15 -1.01
N LEU A 7 -9.43 -0.49 0.13
CA LEU A 7 -9.35 -1.94 0.28
C LEU A 7 -10.55 -2.39 1.09
N GLU A 8 -11.40 -3.26 0.56
CA GLU A 8 -12.68 -3.62 1.18
C GLU A 8 -13.03 -5.11 1.00
N VAL A 9 -13.52 -5.75 2.07
CA VAL A 9 -13.96 -7.16 2.05
C VAL A 9 -15.30 -7.34 1.32
N ASP A 10 -16.18 -6.36 1.40
CA ASP A 10 -17.51 -6.37 0.80
C ASP A 10 -17.90 -4.93 0.45
N TYR A 11 -17.73 -4.57 -0.83
CA TYR A 11 -17.95 -3.21 -1.33
C TYR A 11 -19.39 -2.71 -1.11
N ASP A 12 -20.36 -3.64 -1.06
CA ASP A 12 -21.77 -3.29 -0.89
C ASP A 12 -22.16 -3.13 0.60
N ASN A 13 -21.25 -3.42 1.53
CA ASN A 13 -21.49 -3.35 2.96
C ASN A 13 -20.61 -2.29 3.64
N PRO A 14 -21.17 -1.12 4.01
CA PRO A 14 -20.39 -0.03 4.63
C PRO A 14 -19.87 -0.37 6.04
N ASP A 15 -20.36 -1.44 6.67
CA ASP A 15 -19.85 -1.94 7.95
C ASP A 15 -18.72 -2.98 7.76
N ALA A 16 -18.37 -3.32 6.53
CA ALA A 16 -17.26 -4.22 6.24
C ALA A 16 -15.92 -3.58 6.63
N PRO A 17 -14.93 -4.37 7.09
CA PRO A 17 -13.58 -3.87 7.31
C PRO A 17 -13.04 -3.24 6.03
N GLY A 18 -12.45 -2.06 6.17
CA GLY A 18 -11.83 -1.35 5.07
C GLY A 18 -10.56 -0.63 5.49
N PHE A 19 -9.64 -0.50 4.54
CA PHE A 19 -8.49 0.38 4.63
C PHE A 19 -8.57 1.44 3.54
N TYR A 20 -8.55 2.70 3.95
CA TYR A 20 -8.78 3.84 3.08
C TYR A 20 -7.60 4.80 3.15
N THR A 21 -7.03 5.13 2.01
CA THR A 21 -5.93 6.09 1.94
C THR A 21 -5.96 6.89 0.64
N ASN A 22 -5.23 8.00 0.60
CA ASN A 22 -5.06 8.75 -0.64
C ASN A 22 -3.84 8.20 -1.41
N PHE A 23 -3.79 8.40 -2.72
CA PHE A 23 -2.69 7.91 -3.57
C PHE A 23 -1.31 8.37 -3.10
N ASP A 24 -1.24 9.59 -2.58
CA ASP A 24 -0.05 10.21 -2.01
C ASP A 24 0.50 9.39 -0.84
N ASN A 25 -0.40 9.05 0.07
CA ASN A 25 -0.13 8.29 1.26
C ASN A 25 0.22 6.85 0.91
N TYR A 26 -0.44 6.28 -0.09
CA TYR A 26 -0.12 4.98 -0.62
C TYR A 26 1.32 4.89 -1.13
N GLY A 27 1.74 5.84 -1.97
CA GLY A 27 3.12 5.91 -2.44
C GLY A 27 4.12 6.08 -1.29
N ALA A 28 3.79 6.89 -0.29
CA ALA A 28 4.64 7.10 0.89
C ALA A 28 4.73 5.85 1.79
N ILE A 29 3.61 5.15 2.01
CA ILE A 29 3.56 3.89 2.77
C ILE A 29 4.44 2.85 2.08
N LEU A 30 4.26 2.65 0.78
CA LEU A 30 5.05 1.70 0.01
C LEU A 30 6.53 2.07 -0.03
N TYR A 31 6.86 3.36 -0.15
CA TYR A 31 8.24 3.81 -0.12
C TYR A 31 8.90 3.56 1.24
N TYR A 32 8.21 3.85 2.34
CA TYR A 32 8.76 3.51 3.66
C TYR A 32 9.01 2.00 3.78
N ALA A 33 8.04 1.17 3.42
CA ALA A 33 8.20 -0.29 3.41
C ALA A 33 9.40 -0.72 2.56
N TYR A 34 9.57 -0.11 1.38
CA TYR A 34 10.70 -0.37 0.49
C TYR A 34 12.06 -0.02 1.13
N THR A 35 12.14 1.07 1.89
CA THR A 35 13.38 1.41 2.62
C THR A 35 13.71 0.43 3.75
N VAL A 36 12.71 -0.28 4.29
CA VAL A 36 12.90 -1.31 5.31
C VAL A 36 13.32 -2.63 4.67
N ASN A 37 12.58 -3.10 3.66
CA ASN A 37 12.88 -4.34 2.93
C ASN A 37 12.23 -4.33 1.55
N GLN A 38 13.04 -4.26 0.49
CA GLN A 38 12.56 -4.12 -0.88
C GLN A 38 11.73 -5.32 -1.36
N THR A 39 12.14 -6.54 -1.01
CA THR A 39 11.46 -7.77 -1.44
C THR A 39 10.09 -7.89 -0.78
N LEU A 40 10.01 -7.62 0.52
CA LEU A 40 8.73 -7.70 1.24
C LEU A 40 7.81 -6.52 0.93
N ALA A 41 8.37 -5.37 0.54
CA ALA A 41 7.58 -4.25 0.04
C ALA A 41 6.86 -4.57 -1.27
N LEU A 42 7.42 -5.44 -2.12
CA LEU A 42 6.72 -5.94 -3.31
C LEU A 42 5.52 -6.81 -2.92
N GLU A 43 5.66 -7.65 -1.89
CA GLU A 43 4.53 -8.45 -1.39
C GLU A 43 3.45 -7.58 -0.75
N LEU A 44 3.84 -6.51 -0.04
CA LEU A 44 2.91 -5.50 0.44
C LEU A 44 2.20 -4.78 -0.72
N TYR A 45 2.91 -4.41 -1.78
CA TYR A 45 2.31 -3.80 -2.97
C TYR A 45 1.26 -4.74 -3.60
N LYS A 46 1.59 -6.02 -3.77
CA LYS A 46 0.66 -7.06 -4.26
C LYS A 46 -0.61 -7.18 -3.38
N ALA A 47 -0.48 -6.96 -2.07
CA ALA A 47 -1.61 -6.93 -1.13
C ALA A 47 -2.46 -5.66 -1.23
N MET A 48 -2.07 -4.68 -2.04
CA MET A 48 -2.74 -3.39 -2.13
C MET A 48 -2.96 -2.95 -3.58
N VAL A 49 -2.99 -3.89 -4.52
CA VAL A 49 -3.25 -3.64 -5.93
C VAL A 49 -4.17 -4.74 -6.46
N SER A 50 -5.08 -4.39 -7.36
CA SER A 50 -5.95 -5.38 -7.97
C SER A 50 -5.16 -6.31 -8.91
N GLU A 51 -5.68 -7.51 -9.11
CA GLU A 51 -5.10 -8.51 -10.01
C GLU A 51 -4.96 -7.98 -11.43
N TYR A 52 -6.00 -7.31 -11.92
CA TYR A 52 -6.01 -6.67 -13.23
C TYR A 52 -4.87 -5.66 -13.37
N TYR A 53 -4.78 -4.70 -12.44
CA TYR A 53 -3.76 -3.64 -12.52
C TYR A 53 -2.34 -4.20 -12.41
N TYR A 54 -2.11 -5.14 -11.50
CA TYR A 54 -0.79 -5.75 -11.37
C TYR A 54 -0.36 -6.48 -12.65
N LYS A 55 -1.25 -7.30 -13.23
CA LYS A 55 -0.94 -8.05 -14.46
C LYS A 55 -0.73 -7.12 -15.64
N LEU A 56 -1.56 -6.08 -15.78
CA LEU A 56 -1.44 -5.06 -16.83
C LEU A 56 -0.07 -4.38 -16.80
N GLU A 57 0.35 -3.90 -15.63
CA GLU A 57 1.58 -3.12 -15.48
C GLU A 57 2.85 -3.97 -15.55
N THR A 58 2.76 -5.25 -15.18
CA THR A 58 3.91 -6.19 -15.20
C THR A 58 4.00 -7.01 -16.48
N GLY A 59 3.05 -6.86 -17.42
CA GLY A 59 3.03 -7.59 -18.68
C GLY A 59 2.67 -9.08 -18.54
N ILE A 60 2.03 -9.47 -17.44
CA ILE A 60 1.47 -10.81 -17.26
C ILE A 60 0.16 -10.91 -18.07
N PRO A 61 -0.12 -12.03 -18.77
CA PRO A 61 -1.37 -12.20 -19.51
C PRO A 61 -2.62 -11.97 -18.63
N LEU A 62 -3.56 -11.18 -19.14
CA LEU A 62 -4.78 -10.81 -18.41
C LEU A 62 -5.82 -11.94 -18.33
N GLU A 63 -5.78 -12.93 -19.22
CA GLU A 63 -6.66 -14.11 -19.18
C GLU A 63 -8.17 -13.79 -19.07
N GLY A 64 -8.60 -12.66 -19.65
CA GLY A 64 -10.00 -12.21 -19.62
C GLY A 64 -10.35 -11.24 -18.50
N LEU A 65 -9.38 -10.82 -17.68
CA LEU A 65 -9.56 -9.74 -16.71
C LEU A 65 -9.74 -8.38 -17.40
N THR A 66 -10.62 -7.56 -16.84
CA THR A 66 -10.88 -6.16 -17.20
C THR A 66 -10.64 -5.25 -16.00
N ASP A 67 -10.74 -3.94 -16.21
CA ASP A 67 -10.65 -2.92 -15.17
C ASP A 67 -11.76 -2.99 -14.11
N GLU A 68 -12.83 -3.75 -14.37
CA GLU A 68 -13.88 -4.08 -13.40
C GLU A 68 -13.47 -5.19 -12.42
N ASN A 69 -12.37 -5.91 -12.68
CA ASN A 69 -11.86 -6.94 -11.77
C ASN A 69 -11.03 -6.31 -10.64
N LEU A 70 -11.72 -5.98 -9.55
CA LEU A 70 -11.15 -5.30 -8.39
C LEU A 70 -10.50 -6.24 -7.36
N ASN A 71 -10.60 -7.56 -7.49
CA ASN A 71 -9.98 -8.50 -6.54
C ASN A 71 -8.48 -8.22 -6.40
N VAL A 72 -7.97 -8.30 -5.17
CA VAL A 72 -6.54 -8.13 -4.90
C VAL A 72 -5.69 -9.20 -5.61
N TYR A 73 -4.47 -8.83 -6.02
CA TYR A 73 -3.56 -9.77 -6.66
C TYR A 73 -3.01 -10.84 -5.70
N LEU A 74 -2.72 -10.48 -4.45
CA LEU A 74 -2.09 -11.39 -3.49
C LEU A 74 -3.07 -12.48 -3.01
N PRO A 75 -2.72 -13.79 -3.09
CA PRO A 75 -3.57 -14.85 -2.55
C PRO A 75 -3.59 -14.83 -1.02
N LEU A 76 -4.71 -15.30 -0.43
CA LEU A 76 -4.89 -15.33 1.02
C LEU A 76 -3.84 -16.16 1.77
N SER A 77 -3.27 -17.18 1.12
CA SER A 77 -2.19 -17.99 1.69
C SER A 77 -0.93 -17.19 2.02
N ASP A 78 -0.71 -16.09 1.32
CA ASP A 78 0.52 -15.29 1.39
C ASP A 78 0.34 -14.09 2.33
N LEU A 79 -0.91 -13.79 2.72
CA LEU A 79 -1.27 -12.71 3.64
C LEU A 79 -0.54 -12.77 4.99
N PRO A 80 -0.35 -13.94 5.64
CA PRO A 80 0.42 -14.03 6.89
C PRO A 80 1.85 -13.49 6.76
N HIS A 81 2.46 -13.61 5.57
CA HIS A 81 3.81 -13.12 5.33
C HIS A 81 3.85 -11.58 5.30
N VAL A 82 2.86 -10.94 4.68
CA VAL A 82 2.73 -9.48 4.65
C VAL A 82 2.43 -8.92 6.04
N ILE A 83 1.54 -9.56 6.80
CA ILE A 83 1.26 -9.19 8.20
C ILE A 83 2.53 -9.30 9.05
N ALA A 84 3.27 -10.41 8.92
CA ALA A 84 4.54 -10.60 9.63
C ALA A 84 5.61 -9.56 9.23
N PHE A 85 5.62 -9.08 7.98
CA PHE A 85 6.50 -8.00 7.56
C PHE A 85 6.16 -6.68 8.29
N ILE A 86 4.87 -6.34 8.38
CA ILE A 86 4.43 -5.14 9.08
C ILE A 86 4.79 -5.23 10.58
N ASP A 87 4.46 -6.33 11.24
CA ASP A 87 4.65 -6.49 12.69
C ASP A 87 6.10 -6.64 13.11
N ASN A 88 6.92 -7.36 12.34
CA ASN A 88 8.28 -7.69 12.76
C ASN A 88 9.36 -6.76 12.20
N GLN A 89 9.06 -5.97 11.17
CA GLN A 89 10.06 -5.10 10.54
C GLN A 89 9.61 -3.65 10.49
N ILE A 90 8.44 -3.35 9.90
CA ILE A 90 8.00 -1.97 9.67
C ILE A 90 7.64 -1.25 10.98
N LEU A 91 6.74 -1.82 11.80
CA LEU A 91 6.34 -1.17 13.04
C LEU A 91 7.52 -1.02 14.02
N PRO A 92 8.38 -2.04 14.23
CA PRO A 92 9.58 -1.89 15.05
C PRO A 92 10.54 -0.81 14.53
N SER A 93 10.74 -0.68 13.22
CA SER A 93 11.63 0.36 12.67
C SER A 93 11.10 1.77 12.89
N LEU A 94 9.78 1.96 12.94
CA LEU A 94 9.15 3.24 13.22
C LEU A 94 9.19 3.60 14.72
N GLN A 95 8.99 2.62 15.60
CA GLN A 95 8.94 2.84 17.05
C GLN A 95 10.26 3.35 17.65
N LEU A 96 11.38 3.15 16.95
CA LEU A 96 12.70 3.67 17.34
C LEU A 96 12.88 5.16 17.03
N LEU A 97 11.94 5.79 16.34
CA LEU A 97 12.06 7.17 15.86
C LEU A 97 11.16 8.14 16.64
N PRO A 98 11.50 9.44 16.73
CA PRO A 98 10.62 10.43 17.35
C PRO A 98 9.29 10.54 16.61
N LEU A 99 8.17 10.49 17.33
CA LEU A 99 6.82 10.51 16.74
C LEU A 99 6.52 11.72 15.84
N THR A 100 7.14 12.87 16.14
CA THR A 100 6.98 14.12 15.39
C THR A 100 7.93 14.26 14.21
N LEU A 101 8.87 13.33 14.03
CA LEU A 101 9.79 13.34 12.90
C LEU A 101 9.01 13.15 11.61
N ASP A 102 9.07 14.13 10.73
CA ASP A 102 8.64 13.99 9.34
C ASP A 102 9.67 13.15 8.58
N LEU A 103 9.24 12.00 8.05
CA LEU A 103 10.12 11.07 7.35
C LEU A 103 10.51 11.58 5.97
N THR A 104 9.71 12.44 5.33
CA THR A 104 10.04 13.01 4.02
C THR A 104 11.32 13.85 4.03
N ASN A 105 11.60 14.50 5.17
CA ASN A 105 12.84 15.27 5.36
C ASN A 105 14.09 14.39 5.24
N LYS A 106 13.97 13.07 5.45
CA LYS A 106 15.08 12.12 5.27
C LYS A 106 15.20 11.58 3.85
N TRP A 107 14.13 11.67 3.06
CA TRP A 107 14.03 10.98 1.77
C TRP A 107 14.66 11.74 0.61
N LYS A 108 15.11 13.00 0.81
CA LYS A 108 15.72 13.83 -0.24
C LYS A 108 14.89 13.85 -1.54
N ILE A 109 13.58 14.02 -1.37
CA ILE A 109 12.56 13.91 -2.43
C ILE A 109 12.82 14.86 -3.60
N GLY A 110 13.39 16.04 -3.33
CA GLY A 110 13.53 17.08 -4.35
C GLY A 110 12.19 17.76 -4.61
N ASN A 111 11.88 18.05 -5.87
CA ASN A 111 10.77 18.93 -6.24
C ASN A 111 9.43 18.20 -6.46
N SER A 112 9.46 16.88 -6.66
CA SER A 112 8.28 16.11 -7.02
C SER A 112 8.38 14.72 -6.39
N PHE A 113 7.33 14.34 -5.65
CA PHE A 113 7.33 13.05 -4.95
C PHE A 113 7.04 11.90 -5.92
N ASP A 114 6.22 12.11 -6.94
CA ASP A 114 5.98 11.17 -8.03
C ASP A 114 7.28 10.85 -8.79
N ALA A 115 8.02 11.87 -9.27
CA ALA A 115 9.29 11.66 -9.95
C ALA A 115 10.33 11.01 -9.01
N PHE A 116 10.33 11.38 -7.73
CA PHE A 116 11.19 10.74 -6.74
C PHE A 116 10.90 9.24 -6.61
N LEU A 117 9.62 8.86 -6.50
CA LEU A 117 9.19 7.47 -6.40
C LEU A 117 9.55 6.71 -7.68
N MET A 118 9.22 7.24 -8.85
CA MET A 118 9.57 6.61 -10.14
C MET A 118 11.09 6.39 -10.28
N ASN A 119 11.91 7.32 -9.79
CA ASN A 119 13.37 7.17 -9.80
C ASN A 119 13.90 6.06 -8.89
N GLN A 120 13.08 5.50 -7.98
CA GLN A 120 13.48 4.35 -7.16
C GLN A 120 13.48 3.04 -7.95
N GLY A 121 12.78 2.99 -9.10
CA GLY A 121 12.59 1.76 -9.88
C GLY A 121 11.74 0.71 -9.15
N SER A 122 11.85 -0.57 -9.51
CA SER A 122 11.02 -1.65 -8.95
C SER A 122 9.53 -1.46 -9.28
N PHE A 123 8.64 -1.87 -8.37
CA PHE A 123 7.21 -1.65 -8.48
C PHE A 123 6.84 -0.15 -8.57
N PHE A 124 7.74 0.73 -8.08
CA PHE A 124 8.08 2.07 -8.61
C PHE A 124 7.43 2.55 -9.92
N ASN A 125 7.68 1.75 -10.95
CA ASN A 125 7.45 2.10 -12.35
C ASN A 125 6.02 1.79 -12.80
N HIS A 126 5.24 1.12 -11.95
CA HIS A 126 3.94 0.53 -12.27
C HIS A 126 2.77 1.28 -11.65
N PHE A 127 3.01 2.45 -11.05
CA PHE A 127 1.94 3.33 -10.61
C PHE A 127 2.07 4.70 -11.24
N SER A 128 0.98 5.11 -11.90
CA SER A 128 0.75 6.51 -12.25
C SER A 128 0.29 7.24 -11.00
N ILE A 129 1.22 7.94 -10.34
CA ILE A 129 0.90 8.81 -9.21
C ILE A 129 0.85 10.26 -9.70
N ASP A 130 -0.31 10.91 -9.57
CA ASP A 130 -0.47 12.32 -9.96
C ASP A 130 -0.77 13.20 -8.74
N ASN A 131 -0.17 14.38 -8.70
CA ASN A 131 -0.52 15.51 -7.82
C ASN A 131 -0.46 15.22 -6.32
N ILE A 132 0.71 14.76 -5.84
CA ILE A 132 0.90 14.41 -4.44
C ILE A 132 1.06 15.64 -3.54
N GLU A 133 0.18 15.81 -2.55
CA GLU A 133 0.33 16.78 -1.47
C GLU A 133 1.20 16.23 -0.32
N GLN A 134 2.40 16.80 -0.18
CA GLN A 134 3.40 16.39 0.82
C GLN A 134 3.14 16.98 2.21
N LYS A 135 2.07 16.56 2.91
CA LYS A 135 1.83 17.03 4.29
C LYS A 135 1.45 15.89 5.23
N GLY A 136 2.12 15.84 6.38
CA GLY A 136 1.70 15.00 7.51
C GLY A 136 2.38 13.64 7.63
N TYR A 137 3.45 13.37 6.86
CA TYR A 137 4.23 12.12 6.87
C TYR A 137 5.15 11.94 8.08
N THR A 138 4.59 12.17 9.26
CA THR A 138 5.27 11.95 10.54
C THR A 138 5.38 10.47 10.88
N VAL A 139 6.35 10.10 11.71
CA VAL A 139 6.44 8.73 12.26
C VAL A 139 5.12 8.30 12.90
N LYS A 140 4.44 9.20 13.64
CA LYS A 140 3.12 8.92 14.21
C LYS A 140 2.09 8.55 13.14
N TYR A 141 2.08 9.27 12.01
CA TYR A 141 1.19 8.99 10.89
C TYR A 141 1.46 7.60 10.32
N PHE A 142 2.72 7.26 10.02
CA PHE A 142 3.06 5.94 9.49
C PHE A 142 2.71 4.81 10.45
N ILE A 143 2.97 4.95 11.76
CA ILE A 143 2.58 3.95 12.75
C ILE A 143 1.07 3.72 12.69
N ALA A 144 0.27 4.79 12.65
CA ALA A 144 -1.19 4.67 12.56
C ALA A 144 -1.63 3.98 11.26
N SER A 145 -1.09 4.38 10.12
CA SER A 145 -1.44 3.80 8.81
C SER A 145 -1.05 2.33 8.69
N PHE A 146 0.16 1.95 9.11
CA PHE A 146 0.58 0.56 9.09
C PHE A 146 -0.18 -0.30 10.10
N THR A 147 -0.54 0.26 11.26
CA THR A 147 -1.40 -0.46 12.23
C THR A 147 -2.77 -0.73 11.63
N GLN A 148 -3.42 0.28 11.03
CA GLN A 148 -4.72 0.12 10.38
C GLN A 148 -4.67 -0.88 9.23
N LEU A 149 -3.63 -0.82 8.39
CA LEU A 149 -3.45 -1.77 7.30
C LEU A 149 -3.23 -3.19 7.85
N ARG A 150 -2.40 -3.36 8.88
CA ARG A 150 -2.18 -4.67 9.52
C ARG A 150 -3.47 -5.22 10.12
N ASP A 151 -4.23 -4.40 10.83
CA ASP A 151 -5.51 -4.80 11.43
C ASP A 151 -6.52 -5.22 10.35
N PHE A 152 -6.60 -4.48 9.23
CA PHE A 152 -7.42 -4.86 8.08
C PHE A 152 -7.00 -6.23 7.50
N LEU A 153 -5.71 -6.43 7.21
CA LEU A 153 -5.22 -7.69 6.64
C LEU A 153 -5.41 -8.86 7.61
N GLU A 154 -5.26 -8.62 8.92
CA GLU A 154 -5.52 -9.61 9.95
C GLU A 154 -7.00 -10.00 10.02
N ASP A 155 -7.91 -9.04 9.87
CA ASP A 155 -9.36 -9.28 9.78
C ASP A 155 -9.71 -10.14 8.57
N VAL A 156 -9.15 -9.81 7.40
CA VAL A 156 -9.27 -10.60 6.16
C VAL A 156 -8.79 -12.04 6.40
N ARG A 157 -7.62 -12.21 7.05
CA ARG A 157 -7.04 -13.51 7.38
C ARG A 157 -7.92 -14.33 8.32
N ILE A 158 -8.40 -13.73 9.40
CA ILE A 158 -9.23 -14.39 10.41
C ILE A 158 -10.58 -14.81 9.82
N LYS A 159 -11.18 -13.95 9.00
CA LYS A 159 -12.45 -14.22 8.33
C LYS A 159 -12.30 -15.15 7.11
N ASN A 160 -11.07 -15.40 6.67
CA ASN A 160 -10.74 -16.23 5.51
C ASN A 160 -11.55 -15.83 4.27
N THR A 161 -11.56 -14.53 3.99
CA THR A 161 -12.33 -13.92 2.89
C THR A 161 -11.41 -13.13 1.97
N THR A 162 -11.77 -13.01 0.69
CA THR A 162 -11.08 -12.10 -0.23
C THR A 162 -11.49 -10.64 0.02
N TYR A 163 -10.75 -9.71 -0.58
CA TYR A 163 -11.06 -8.29 -0.61
C TYR A 163 -10.76 -7.70 -1.99
N THR A 164 -11.31 -6.53 -2.22
CA THR A 164 -11.14 -5.75 -3.44
C THR A 164 -10.26 -4.53 -3.20
N VAL A 165 -9.66 -4.01 -4.28
CA VAL A 165 -8.87 -2.79 -4.31
C VAL A 165 -9.44 -1.89 -5.40
N SER A 166 -9.96 -0.74 -5.01
CA SER A 166 -10.51 0.26 -5.93
C SER A 166 -9.72 1.57 -5.86
N ILE A 167 -9.69 2.28 -7.00
CA ILE A 167 -9.15 3.64 -7.10
C ILE A 167 -10.30 4.55 -7.52
N ILE A 168 -10.65 5.51 -6.66
CA ILE A 168 -11.76 6.47 -6.85
C ILE A 168 -11.29 7.92 -6.84
#